data_AF-A0A535RE55-F1
#
_entry.id   AF-A0A535RE55-F1
#
_cell.length_a   1.000
_cell.length_b   1.000
_cell.length_c   1.000
_cell.angle_alpha   90.00
_cell.angle_beta   90.00
_cell.angle_gamma   90.00
#
_symmetry.space_group_name_H-M   'P 1'
#
loop_
_entity.id
_entity.type
_entity.pdbx_description
1 polymer ?
#
loop_
_entity_poly.entity_id
_entity_poly.type
_entity_poly.pdbx_seq_one_letter_code
_entity_poly.pdbx_strand_id
1 'polypeptide(L)'
;MTEEDISYEKALELLDAKMRSIEEDDLTLEQVIAAVAEGRRYLKICEAKLEAARHKIEVRPEAIRPPGGVGGAQAAPSTADRGELPPPSAEPPPTDDRLL
;
A
#
# COMPACT_ATOMS: atom_id res chain seq x y z
N MET A 1 15.73 15.29 16.00
CA MET A 1 15.60 14.16 15.07
C MET A 1 16.28 14.56 13.79
N THR A 2 17.27 13.80 13.36
CA THR A 2 17.93 14.03 12.07
C THR A 2 17.08 13.40 10.96
N GLU A 3 17.24 13.82 9.70
CA GLU A 3 16.51 13.25 8.55
C GLU A 3 16.71 11.72 8.44
N GLU A 4 17.80 11.20 8.98
CA GLU A 4 18.15 9.76 8.98
C GLU A 4 17.24 8.93 9.90
N ASP A 5 16.70 9.54 10.96
CA ASP A 5 15.90 8.88 12.00
C ASP A 5 14.43 8.65 11.59
N ILE A 6 13.98 9.31 10.50
CA ILE A 6 12.59 9.23 10.05
C ILE A 6 12.39 7.97 9.20
N SER A 7 11.35 7.19 9.48
CA SER A 7 10.96 6.05 8.65
C SER A 7 10.31 6.51 7.33
N TYR A 8 10.20 5.61 6.35
CA TYR A 8 9.51 5.92 5.10
C TYR A 8 8.05 6.32 5.36
N GLU A 9 7.34 5.54 6.17
CA GLU A 9 5.93 5.73 6.48
C GLU A 9 5.71 7.08 7.18
N LYS A 10 6.60 7.44 8.11
CA LYS A 10 6.48 8.71 8.81
C LYS A 10 6.78 9.91 7.90
N ALA A 11 7.79 9.79 7.04
CA ALA A 11 8.10 10.83 6.05
C ALA A 11 6.93 11.04 5.08
N LEU A 12 6.28 9.97 4.63
CA LEU A 12 5.11 10.03 3.77
C LEU A 12 3.91 10.69 4.47
N GLU A 13 3.62 10.32 5.72
CA GLU A 13 2.55 10.94 6.51
C GLU A 13 2.76 12.45 6.67
N LEU A 14 4.00 12.87 6.95
CA LEU A 14 4.37 14.28 7.09
C LEU A 14 4.28 15.03 5.75
N LEU A 15 4.68 14.41 4.65
CA LEU A 15 4.51 14.96 3.31
C LEU A 15 3.02 15.20 2.99
N ASP A 16 2.17 14.20 3.20
CA ASP A 16 0.73 14.29 2.96
C ASP A 16 0.08 15.39 3.81
N ALA A 17 0.50 15.51 5.08
CA ALA A 17 0.03 16.59 5.95
C ALA A 17 0.42 17.97 5.41
N LYS A 18 1.63 18.12 4.87
CA LYS A 18 2.07 19.38 4.26
C LYS A 18 1.30 19.69 2.98
N MET A 19 1.08 18.70 2.13
CA MET A 19 0.28 18.88 0.90
C MET A 19 -1.15 19.33 1.23
N ARG A 20 -1.82 18.65 2.17
CA ARG A 20 -3.15 19.06 2.64
C ARG A 20 -3.18 20.49 3.16
N SER A 21 -2.18 20.89 3.96
CA SER A 21 -2.12 22.27 4.47
C SER A 21 -1.95 23.33 3.39
N ILE A 22 -1.32 22.99 2.25
CA ILE A 22 -1.15 23.91 1.11
C ILE A 22 -2.43 23.99 0.28
N GLU A 23 -3.21 22.91 0.23
CA GLU A 23 -4.51 22.85 -0.45
C GLU A 23 -5.61 23.60 0.31
N GLU A 24 -5.44 23.82 1.62
CA GLU A 24 -6.29 24.67 2.42
C GLU A 24 -5.93 26.15 2.16
N ASP A 25 -6.88 26.96 1.67
CA ASP A 25 -6.73 28.40 1.32
C ASP A 25 -6.46 29.32 2.54
N ASP A 26 -5.96 28.79 3.66
CA ASP A 26 -5.74 29.49 4.93
C ASP A 26 -4.27 29.92 5.14
N LEU A 27 -3.38 29.60 4.20
CA LEU A 27 -1.96 29.94 4.30
C LEU A 27 -1.60 31.23 3.56
N THR A 28 -0.78 32.06 4.21
CA THR A 28 -0.09 33.17 3.55
C THR A 28 0.98 32.65 2.58
N LEU A 29 1.41 33.50 1.64
CA LEU A 29 2.46 33.15 0.67
C LEU A 29 3.75 32.64 1.34
N GLU A 30 4.21 33.30 2.41
CA GLU A 30 5.41 32.88 3.15
C GLU A 30 5.22 31.49 3.78
N GLN A 31 4.03 31.21 4.32
CA GLN A 31 3.71 29.91 4.90
C GLN A 31 3.64 28.81 3.83
N VAL A 32 3.08 29.10 2.65
CA VAL A 32 3.09 28.17 1.51
C VAL A 32 4.52 27.85 1.08
N ILE A 33 5.38 28.86 0.94
CA ILE A 33 6.80 28.66 0.59
C ILE A 33 7.50 27.76 1.62
N ALA A 34 7.28 28.01 2.92
CA ALA A 34 7.85 27.20 3.99
C ALA A 34 7.31 25.76 3.97
N ALA A 35 6.01 25.56 3.77
CA ALA A 35 5.38 24.25 3.70
C ALA A 35 5.90 23.45 2.51
N VAL A 36 6.06 24.07 1.33
CA VAL A 36 6.65 23.43 0.15
C VAL A 36 8.11 23.05 0.40
N ALA A 37 8.90 23.93 1.03
CA ALA A 37 10.30 23.63 1.35
C ALA A 37 10.42 22.43 2.30
N GLU A 38 9.50 22.32 3.26
CA GLU A 38 9.43 21.18 4.18
C GLU A 38 8.96 19.90 3.48
N GLY A 39 7.92 19.99 2.63
CA GLY A 39 7.47 18.86 1.80
C GLY A 39 8.58 18.30 0.92
N ARG A 40 9.40 19.17 0.31
CA ARG A 40 10.58 18.74 -0.48
C ARG A 40 11.60 17.97 0.35
N ARG A 41 11.77 18.29 1.65
CA ARG A 41 12.64 17.51 2.55
C ARG A 41 12.06 16.11 2.79
N TYR A 42 10.78 16.00 3.10
CA TYR A 42 10.13 14.70 3.30
C TYR A 42 10.14 13.84 2.03
N LEU A 43 9.89 14.43 0.86
CA LEU A 43 9.98 13.73 -0.43
C LEU A 43 11.38 13.14 -0.66
N LYS A 44 12.43 13.92 -0.39
CA LYS A 44 13.82 13.45 -0.53
C LYS A 44 14.12 12.26 0.38
N ILE A 45 13.56 12.24 1.60
CA ILE A 45 13.68 11.09 2.52
C ILE A 45 12.96 9.87 1.93
N CYS A 46 11.73 10.04 1.44
CA CYS A 46 10.98 8.96 0.80
C CYS A 46 11.76 8.33 -0.36
N GLU A 47 12.27 9.16 -1.28
CA GLU A 47 13.09 8.71 -2.42
C GLU A 47 14.34 7.96 -1.96
N ALA A 48 15.08 8.49 -0.97
CA ALA A 48 16.27 7.82 -0.45
C ALA A 48 15.97 6.45 0.17
N LYS A 49 14.86 6.30 0.90
CA LYS A 49 14.46 5.01 1.48
C LYS A 49 14.03 4.01 0.40
N LEU A 50 13.31 4.47 -0.62
CA LEU A 50 12.91 3.65 -1.77
C LEU A 50 14.12 3.16 -2.56
N GLU A 51 15.09 4.03 -2.85
CA GLU A 51 16.33 3.65 -3.53
C GLU A 51 17.15 2.64 -2.72
N ALA A 52 17.24 2.83 -1.40
CA ALA A 52 17.90 1.85 -0.53
C ALA A 52 17.18 0.49 -0.54
N ALA A 53 15.85 0.47 -0.59
CA ALA A 53 15.07 -0.77 -0.71
C ALA A 53 15.25 -1.44 -2.07
N ARG A 54 15.24 -0.66 -3.16
CA ARG A 54 15.50 -1.11 -4.53
C ARG A 54 16.86 -1.80 -4.62
N HIS A 55 17.92 -1.17 -4.11
CA HIS A 55 19.25 -1.78 -4.10
C HIS A 55 19.31 -3.10 -3.33
N LYS A 56 18.60 -3.23 -2.19
CA LYS A 56 18.56 -4.51 -1.45
C LYS A 56 17.89 -5.64 -2.23
N ILE A 57 16.91 -5.31 -3.06
CA ILE A 57 16.20 -6.28 -3.90
C ILE A 57 17.07 -6.67 -5.10
N GLU A 58 17.73 -5.72 -5.76
CA GLU A 58 18.60 -5.98 -6.91
C GLU A 58 19.88 -6.74 -6.54
N VAL A 59 20.42 -6.48 -5.35
CA VAL A 59 21.66 -7.11 -4.87
C VAL A 59 21.40 -8.50 -4.29
N ARG A 60 20.14 -8.96 -4.18
CA ARG A 60 19.85 -10.34 -3.80
C ARG A 60 20.33 -11.25 -4.94
N PRO A 61 21.44 -12.00 -4.79
CA PRO A 61 21.76 -13.02 -5.78
C PRO A 61 20.58 -13.99 -5.79
N GLU A 62 20.13 -14.39 -6.98
CA GLU A 62 19.23 -15.53 -7.17
C GLU A 62 19.70 -16.59 -6.18
N ALA A 63 18.93 -16.80 -5.10
CA ALA A 63 19.34 -17.74 -4.07
C ALA A 63 19.50 -19.05 -4.81
N ILE A 64 20.75 -19.52 -4.92
CA ILE A 64 21.11 -20.74 -5.61
C ILE A 64 20.16 -21.80 -5.07
N ARG A 65 19.15 -22.17 -5.86
CA ARG A 65 18.30 -23.30 -5.53
C ARG A 65 19.26 -24.49 -5.56
N PRO A 66 19.54 -25.17 -4.43
CA PRO A 66 20.45 -26.30 -4.48
C PRO A 66 19.88 -27.33 -5.47
N PRO A 67 20.69 -27.82 -6.44
CA PRO A 67 20.22 -28.83 -7.38
C PRO A 67 20.11 -30.15 -6.60
N GLY A 68 18.94 -30.39 -6.01
CA GLY A 68 18.72 -31.60 -5.19
C GLY A 68 17.50 -31.60 -4.28
N GLY A 69 16.62 -30.61 -4.32
CA GLY A 69 15.38 -30.62 -3.55
C GLY A 69 14.29 -31.52 -4.15
N VAL A 70 14.51 -32.83 -4.19
CA VAL A 70 13.44 -33.83 -4.32
C VAL A 70 13.39 -34.69 -3.05
N GLY A 71 12.25 -34.62 -2.35
CA GLY A 71 11.90 -35.49 -1.22
C GLY A 71 11.59 -34.69 0.06
N GLY A 72 10.36 -34.65 0.57
CA GLY A 72 9.14 -35.32 0.15
C GLY A 72 8.00 -35.09 1.16
N ALA A 73 6.77 -35.31 0.67
CA ALA A 73 5.55 -35.77 1.38
C ALA A 73 5.08 -34.94 2.62
N GLN A 74 3.84 -34.45 2.70
CA GLN A 74 2.58 -35.08 2.28
C GLN A 74 1.56 -33.98 1.92
N ALA A 75 0.99 -34.03 0.71
CA ALA A 75 -0.34 -33.49 0.50
C ALA A 75 -1.31 -34.46 1.18
N ALA A 76 -1.85 -34.07 2.33
CA ALA A 76 -3.00 -34.77 2.90
C ALA A 76 -4.13 -34.74 1.85
N PRO A 77 -4.92 -35.82 1.67
CA PRO A 77 -6.17 -35.70 0.96
C PRO A 77 -7.06 -34.76 1.79
N SER A 78 -7.25 -33.53 1.30
CA SER A 78 -8.22 -32.62 1.89
C SER A 78 -9.61 -33.20 1.61
N THR A 79 -10.14 -34.00 2.55
CA THR A 79 -11.58 -34.19 2.70
C THR A 79 -12.14 -32.93 3.37
N ALA A 80 -12.00 -31.78 2.71
CA ALA A 80 -12.77 -30.61 3.02
C ALA A 80 -14.04 -30.71 2.18
N ASP A 81 -15.11 -31.09 2.88
CA ASP A 81 -16.50 -30.76 2.59
C ASP A 81 -16.60 -29.59 1.61
N ARG A 82 -16.98 -29.89 0.36
CA ARG A 82 -17.31 -28.88 -0.63
C ARG A 82 -18.60 -28.24 -0.14
N GLY A 83 -18.46 -27.25 0.73
CA GLY A 83 -19.55 -26.42 1.18
C GLY A 83 -20.32 -25.94 -0.03
N GLU A 84 -21.55 -26.43 -0.15
CA GLU A 84 -22.54 -26.00 -1.13
C GLU A 84 -22.57 -24.46 -1.09
N LEU A 85 -22.37 -23.81 -2.24
CA LEU A 85 -22.60 -22.37 -2.34
C LEU A 85 -24.07 -22.13 -1.93
N PRO A 86 -24.38 -21.21 -1.01
CA PRO A 86 -25.77 -20.85 -0.77
C PRO A 86 -26.37 -20.35 -2.10
N PRO A 87 -27.65 -20.69 -2.40
CA PRO A 87 -28.29 -20.20 -3.62
C PRO A 87 -28.25 -18.67 -3.64
N PRO A 88 -28.08 -18.04 -4.81
CA PRO A 88 -28.15 -16.59 -4.90
C PRO A 88 -29.52 -16.13 -4.38
N SER A 89 -29.52 -15.15 -3.47
CA SER A 89 -30.74 -14.51 -3.01
C SER A 89 -31.56 -14.09 -4.23
N ALA A 90 -32.79 -14.59 -4.33
CA ALA A 90 -33.71 -14.22 -5.39
C ALA A 90 -33.83 -12.68 -5.42
N GLU A 91 -33.59 -12.09 -6.59
CA GLU A 91 -33.92 -10.68 -6.81
C GLU A 91 -35.41 -10.48 -6.50
N PRO A 92 -35.79 -9.40 -5.78
CA PRO A 92 -37.20 -9.09 -5.60
C PRO A 92 -37.84 -8.82 -6.97
N PRO A 93 -39.10 -9.25 -7.20
CA PRO A 93 -39.76 -9.02 -8.47
C PRO A 93 -39.87 -7.50 -8.75
N PRO A 94 -39.81 -7.08 -10.02
CA PRO A 94 -40.05 -5.69 -10.36
C PRO A 94 -41.45 -5.30 -9.91
N THR A 95 -41.56 -4.23 -9.12
CA THR A 95 -42.85 -3.59 -8.84
C THR A 95 -43.40 -3.04 -10.14
N ASP A 96 -44.47 -3.68 -10.63
CA ASP A 96 -45.23 -3.21 -11.77
C ASP A 96 -45.99 -1.95 -11.35
N ASP A 97 -45.44 -0.78 -11.67
CA ASP A 97 -46.02 0.54 -11.41
C ASP A 97 -47.11 0.88 -12.46
N ARG A 98 -48.09 -0.02 -12.62
CA ARG A 98 -49.24 0.15 -13.52
C ARG A 98 -50.53 -0.41 -12.93
N LEU A 99 -51.19 0.42 -12.13
CA LEU A 99 -52.65 0.55 -11.94
C LEU A 99 -52.81 1.75 -11.00
N LEU A 100 -53.11 2.97 -11.49
CA LEU A 100 -54.48 3.42 -11.82
C LEU A 100 -55.57 2.78 -10.96
#